data_AF-A0A183VGY7-F1
#
_entry.id   AF-A0A183VGY7-F1
#
_cell.length_a   1.000
_cell.length_b   1.000
_cell.length_c   1.000
_cell.angle_alpha   90.00
_cell.angle_beta   90.00
_cell.angle_gamma   90.00
#
_symmetry.space_group_name_H-M   'P 1'
#
loop_
_entity.id
_entity.type
_entity.pdbx_description
1 polymer ?
#
loop_
_entity_poly.entity_id
_entity_poly.type
_entity_poly.pdbx_seq_one_letter_code
_entity_poly.pdbx_strand_id
1 'polypeptide(L)'
;LQKGRRYKVAIVRRKKCGWGVVALQAIPPNTFVVEYVGEVITVAEAACRKDNTYQFELDGCDRVEYVIDAKHFGNEAAFINHSCDPNLDAICVHIERRHPALHRIALFSNRRIDRGMEVALAFCSA
;
A
#
# COMPACT_ATOMS: atom_id res chain seq x y z
N LEU A 1 12.36 -5.33 -2.70
CA LEU A 1 12.05 -3.89 -2.69
C LEU A 1 13.14 -3.04 -3.35
N GLN A 2 14.40 -2.99 -2.88
CA GLN A 2 15.47 -2.12 -3.46
C GLN A 2 15.74 -2.31 -4.97
N LYS A 3 15.50 -3.50 -5.50
CA LYS A 3 15.66 -3.81 -6.94
C LYS A 3 14.48 -3.35 -7.82
N GLY A 4 13.52 -2.62 -7.24
CA GLY A 4 12.32 -2.15 -7.91
C GLY A 4 11.25 -3.23 -8.14
N ARG A 5 10.11 -2.78 -8.68
CA ARG A 5 8.95 -3.62 -9.03
C ARG A 5 9.24 -4.42 -10.30
N ARG A 6 8.97 -5.73 -10.25
CA ARG A 6 9.11 -6.64 -11.41
C ARG A 6 7.78 -6.96 -12.09
N TYR A 7 6.68 -6.88 -11.34
CA TYR A 7 5.35 -7.23 -11.82
C TYR A 7 4.55 -5.99 -12.20
N LYS A 8 3.94 -6.02 -13.39
CA LYS A 8 3.21 -4.87 -13.92
C LYS A 8 1.78 -4.86 -13.37
N VAL A 9 1.35 -3.68 -12.92
CA VAL A 9 -0.01 -3.39 -12.49
C VAL A 9 -0.53 -2.18 -13.25
N ALA A 10 -1.86 -2.01 -13.31
CA ALA A 10 -2.48 -0.85 -13.94
C ALA A 10 -3.63 -0.31 -13.10
N ILE A 11 -3.75 1.01 -13.08
CA ILE A 11 -4.92 1.70 -12.53
C ILE A 11 -6.05 1.59 -13.55
N VAL A 12 -7.23 1.16 -13.11
CA VAL A 12 -8.41 0.98 -13.94
C VAL A 12 -9.65 1.59 -13.28
N ARG A 13 -10.58 2.08 -14.11
CA ARG A 13 -11.89 2.54 -13.62
C ARG A 13 -12.77 1.32 -13.33
N ARG A 14 -13.34 1.27 -12.13
CA ARG A 14 -14.26 0.24 -11.64
C ARG A 14 -15.69 0.78 -11.61
N LYS A 15 -16.66 -0.12 -11.80
CA LYS A 15 -18.08 0.26 -11.86
C LYS A 15 -18.65 0.72 -10.51
N LYS A 16 -18.14 0.18 -9.38
CA LYS A 16 -18.72 0.37 -8.04
C LYS A 16 -17.83 1.13 -7.06
N CYS A 17 -16.51 1.00 -7.15
CA CYS A 17 -15.54 1.55 -6.19
C CYS A 17 -14.66 2.67 -6.77
N GLY A 18 -15.06 3.29 -7.89
CA GLY A 18 -14.27 4.37 -8.48
C GLY A 18 -13.05 3.84 -9.23
N TRP A 19 -11.86 4.00 -8.68
CA TRP A 19 -10.61 3.52 -9.28
C TRP A 19 -10.12 2.27 -8.53
N GLY A 20 -9.32 1.44 -9.19
CA GLY A 20 -8.74 0.24 -8.60
C GLY A 20 -7.47 -0.15 -9.33
N VAL A 21 -6.74 -1.12 -8.79
CA VAL A 21 -5.49 -1.61 -9.39
C VAL A 21 -5.64 -3.07 -9.79
N VAL A 22 -5.23 -3.42 -11.01
CA VAL A 22 -5.27 -4.80 -11.50
C VAL A 22 -3.89 -5.30 -11.91
N ALA A 23 -3.67 -6.61 -11.80
CA ALA A 23 -2.46 -7.26 -12.29
C ALA A 23 -2.47 -7.38 -13.82
N LEU A 24 -1.39 -6.97 -14.50
CA LEU A 24 -1.27 -7.11 -15.97
C LEU A 24 -0.68 -8.46 -16.40
N GLN A 25 -0.22 -9.26 -15.44
CA GLN A 25 0.33 -10.60 -15.62
C GLN A 25 0.07 -11.43 -14.37
N ALA A 26 0.20 -12.75 -14.47
CA ALA A 26 0.07 -13.62 -13.30
C ALA A 26 1.18 -13.30 -12.28
N ILE A 27 0.80 -13.14 -11.02
CA ILE A 27 1.69 -12.88 -9.89
C ILE A 27 1.68 -14.12 -8.99
N PRO A 28 2.82 -14.81 -8.79
CA PRO A 28 2.92 -15.92 -7.85
C PRO A 28 2.68 -15.47 -6.41
N PRO A 29 2.26 -16.35 -5.49
CA PRO A 29 2.22 -16.03 -4.07
C PRO A 29 3.59 -15.59 -3.54
N ASN A 30 3.60 -14.88 -2.39
CA ASN A 30 4.79 -14.36 -1.70
C ASN A 30 5.69 -13.46 -2.56
N THR A 31 5.08 -12.73 -3.50
CA THR A 31 5.80 -11.90 -4.46
C THR A 31 5.60 -10.42 -4.15
N PHE A 32 6.70 -9.64 -4.19
CA PHE A 32 6.64 -8.19 -4.08
C PHE A 32 5.87 -7.58 -5.27
N VAL A 33 4.78 -6.88 -4.98
CA VAL A 33 3.91 -6.26 -5.99
C VAL A 33 4.23 -4.78 -6.14
N VAL A 34 4.08 -4.00 -5.08
CA VAL A 34 4.29 -2.55 -5.10
C VAL A 34 4.57 -2.04 -3.69
N GLU A 35 5.19 -0.87 -3.57
CA GLU A 35 5.37 -0.18 -2.30
C GLU A 35 4.26 0.86 -2.12
N TYR A 36 3.76 1.05 -0.90
CA TYR A 36 2.89 2.17 -0.61
C TYR A 36 3.73 3.42 -0.39
N VAL A 37 3.72 4.34 -1.35
CA VAL A 37 4.56 5.55 -1.37
C VAL A 37 3.68 6.78 -1.26
N GLY A 38 4.08 7.71 -0.41
CA GLY A 38 3.50 9.04 -0.31
C GLY A 38 4.30 9.98 0.58
N GLU A 39 3.70 11.08 1.00
CA GLU A 39 4.28 12.04 1.93
C GLU A 39 4.32 11.43 3.34
N VAL A 40 5.48 11.41 4.01
CA VAL A 40 5.56 10.95 5.40
C VAL A 40 5.33 12.13 6.33
N ILE A 41 4.23 12.08 7.07
CA ILE A 41 3.81 13.12 8.02
C ILE A 41 3.65 12.53 9.42
N THR A 42 3.68 13.38 10.45
CA THR A 42 3.39 12.94 11.83
C THR A 42 1.91 12.62 12.01
N VAL A 43 1.57 11.78 12.99
CA VAL A 43 0.16 11.50 13.35
C VAL A 43 -0.63 12.79 13.68
N ALA A 44 0.00 13.77 14.34
CA ALA A 44 -0.64 15.05 14.66
C ALA A 44 -1.03 15.83 13.41
N GLU A 45 -0.12 15.92 12.43
CA GLU A 45 -0.40 16.54 11.12
C GLU A 45 -1.48 15.77 10.36
N ALA A 46 -1.41 14.43 10.35
CA ALA A 46 -2.39 13.57 9.69
C ALA A 46 -3.82 13.79 10.24
N ALA A 47 -3.95 13.96 11.55
CA ALA A 47 -5.22 14.26 12.22
C ALA A 47 -5.78 15.66 11.88
N CYS A 48 -4.92 16.60 11.46
CA CYS A 48 -5.35 17.93 11.00
C CYS A 48 -5.79 17.94 9.52
N ARG A 49 -5.50 16.89 8.75
CA ARG A 49 -5.92 16.78 7.34
C ARG A 49 -7.44 16.51 7.28
N LYS A 50 -8.13 17.19 6.35
CA LYS A 50 -9.59 17.03 6.16
C LYS A 50 -9.98 15.69 5.51
N ASP A 51 -9.05 15.06 4.80
CA ASP A 51 -9.25 13.83 4.06
C ASP A 51 -8.16 12.83 4.43
N ASN A 52 -8.56 11.71 5.04
CA ASN A 52 -7.69 10.64 5.48
C ASN A 52 -7.79 9.39 4.59
N THR A 53 -8.46 9.47 3.44
CA THR A 53 -8.73 8.32 2.55
C THR A 53 -7.45 7.62 2.05
N TYR A 54 -6.34 8.36 1.97
CA TYR A 54 -5.06 7.89 1.42
C TYR A 54 -3.96 7.81 2.48
N GLN A 55 -4.35 7.72 3.75
CA GLN A 55 -3.43 7.61 4.87
C GLN A 55 -3.14 6.14 5.17
N PHE A 56 -1.86 5.83 5.37
CA PHE A 56 -1.38 4.51 5.76
C PHE A 56 -0.46 4.67 6.97
N GLU A 57 -0.86 4.13 8.12
CA GLU A 57 -0.09 4.24 9.36
C GLU A 57 1.20 3.42 9.29
N LEU A 58 2.31 4.01 9.75
CA LEU A 58 3.57 3.29 9.90
C LEU A 58 3.58 2.55 11.24
N ASP A 59 2.77 1.50 11.33
CA ASP A 59 2.73 0.60 12.48
C ASP A 59 3.84 -0.45 12.37
N GLY A 60 4.64 -0.57 13.44
CA GLY A 60 5.88 -1.38 13.43
C GLY A 60 6.84 -1.07 14.57
N CYS A 61 6.44 -0.20 15.49
CA CYS A 61 7.10 0.15 16.75
C CYS A 61 6.03 0.21 17.85
N ASP A 62 6.41 0.37 19.12
CA ASP A 62 5.46 0.40 20.25
C ASP A 62 4.34 1.46 20.10
N ARG A 63 4.56 2.49 19.27
CA ARG A 63 3.59 3.55 18.94
C ARG A 63 3.72 3.96 17.48
N VAL A 64 2.59 4.28 16.86
CA VAL A 64 2.54 4.92 15.54
C VAL A 64 2.93 6.39 15.70
N GLU A 65 4.09 6.76 15.17
CA GLU A 65 4.57 8.16 15.17
C GLU A 65 4.32 8.87 13.84
N TYR A 66 4.27 8.10 12.76
CA TYR A 66 4.24 8.59 11.39
C TYR A 66 3.17 7.90 10.55
N VAL A 67 2.68 8.62 9.55
CA VAL A 67 1.68 8.19 8.59
C VAL A 67 2.20 8.54 7.20
N ILE A 68 1.98 7.65 6.22
CA ILE A 68 2.14 7.96 4.81
C ILE A 68 0.82 8.53 4.29
N ASP A 69 0.79 9.78 3.83
CA ASP A 69 -0.34 10.41 3.15
C ASP A 69 -0.07 10.44 1.63
N ALA A 70 -0.83 9.66 0.87
CA ALA A 70 -0.69 9.57 -0.58
C ALA A 70 -1.67 10.49 -1.36
N LYS A 71 -2.37 11.41 -0.69
CA LYS A 71 -3.41 12.25 -1.30
C LYS A 71 -2.89 13.14 -2.44
N HIS A 72 -1.76 13.81 -2.20
CA HIS A 72 -1.16 14.77 -3.14
C HIS A 72 0.08 14.21 -3.85
N PHE A 73 0.82 13.35 -3.17
CA PHE A 73 2.03 12.72 -3.68
C PHE A 73 1.92 11.23 -3.40
N GLY A 74 1.80 10.41 -4.45
CA GLY A 74 1.66 8.97 -4.30
C GLY A 74 1.93 8.22 -5.59
N ASN A 75 2.04 6.89 -5.47
CA ASN A 75 2.15 6.00 -6.63
C ASN A 75 0.84 5.22 -6.86
N GLU A 76 0.89 4.17 -7.68
CA GLU A 76 -0.31 3.39 -8.00
C GLU A 76 -0.94 2.70 -6.78
N ALA A 77 -0.18 2.49 -5.70
CA ALA A 77 -0.67 1.86 -4.49
C ALA A 77 -1.77 2.69 -3.79
N ALA A 78 -1.80 4.00 -4.01
CA ALA A 78 -2.85 4.88 -3.49
C ALA A 78 -4.25 4.55 -4.03
N PHE A 79 -4.34 3.80 -5.14
CA PHE A 79 -5.60 3.37 -5.76
C PHE A 79 -5.96 1.92 -5.45
N ILE A 80 -5.21 1.24 -4.58
CA ILE A 80 -5.52 -0.12 -4.16
C ILE A 80 -6.73 -0.07 -3.22
N ASN A 81 -7.78 -0.81 -3.58
CA ASN A 81 -8.98 -0.91 -2.77
C ASN A 81 -8.80 -1.90 -1.61
N HIS A 82 -9.73 -1.81 -0.66
CA HIS A 82 -9.85 -2.80 0.42
C HIS A 82 -10.87 -3.90 0.06
N SER A 83 -10.65 -5.09 0.61
CA SER A 83 -11.49 -6.27 0.43
C SER A 83 -11.55 -7.10 1.72
N CYS A 84 -12.69 -7.77 1.95
CA CYS A 84 -12.81 -8.79 3.01
C CYS A 84 -12.09 -10.10 2.65
N ASP A 85 -11.78 -10.30 1.37
CA ASP A 85 -10.97 -11.40 0.85
C ASP A 85 -9.77 -10.83 0.07
N PRO A 86 -8.78 -10.26 0.80
CA PRO A 86 -7.66 -9.57 0.19
C PRO A 86 -6.70 -10.55 -0.50
N ASN A 87 -5.81 -10.02 -1.33
CA ASN A 87 -4.75 -10.80 -1.96
C ASN A 87 -3.35 -10.17 -1.79
N LEU A 88 -3.26 -9.10 -1.00
CA LEU A 88 -2.03 -8.44 -0.61
C LEU A 88 -1.90 -8.36 0.91
N ASP A 89 -0.68 -8.57 1.39
CA ASP A 89 -0.25 -8.27 2.76
C ASP A 89 0.71 -7.08 2.74
N ALA A 90 0.55 -6.17 3.71
CA ALA A 90 1.47 -5.07 3.95
C ALA A 90 2.59 -5.51 4.90
N ILE A 91 3.85 -5.33 4.48
CA ILE A 91 5.02 -5.74 5.24
C ILE A 91 5.92 -4.54 5.47
N CYS A 92 6.31 -4.32 6.71
CA CYS A 92 7.26 -3.27 7.11
C CYS A 92 8.67 -3.70 6.71
N VAL A 93 9.34 -2.88 5.90
CA VAL A 93 10.67 -3.15 5.38
C VAL A 93 11.60 -1.98 5.66
N HIS A 94 12.70 -2.26 6.35
CA HIS A 94 13.76 -1.29 6.58
C HIS A 94 14.80 -1.38 5.47
N ILE A 95 15.02 -0.27 4.78
CA ILE A 95 16.08 -0.12 3.78
C ILE A 95 16.85 1.15 4.14
N GLU A 96 18.12 1.01 4.48
CA GLU A 96 19.09 2.11 4.53
C GLU A 96 18.59 3.36 5.30
N ARG A 97 17.97 3.18 6.48
CA ARG A 97 17.50 4.32 7.31
C ARG A 97 18.08 4.31 8.72
N ARG A 98 18.28 5.54 9.24
CA ARG A 98 18.81 5.85 10.58
C ARG A 98 17.78 5.76 11.71
N HIS A 99 16.47 5.76 11.42
CA HIS A 99 15.40 5.82 12.44
C HIS A 99 14.43 4.61 12.33
N PRO A 100 14.19 3.84 13.41
CA PRO A 100 13.36 2.64 13.39
C PRO A 100 11.90 2.87 12.95
N ALA A 101 11.32 4.02 13.33
CA ALA A 101 9.94 4.38 13.01
C ALA A 101 9.70 4.76 11.53
N LEU A 102 10.76 4.98 10.73
CA LEU A 102 10.65 5.36 9.31
C LEU A 102 10.89 4.17 8.39
N HIS A 103 10.14 3.10 8.61
CA HIS A 103 10.14 1.93 7.72
C HIS A 103 9.34 2.21 6.44
N ARG A 104 9.50 1.35 5.44
CA ARG A 104 8.75 1.40 4.18
C ARG A 104 7.67 0.33 4.19
N ILE A 105 6.54 0.58 3.53
CA ILE A 105 5.44 -0.38 3.43
C ILE A 105 5.52 -1.08 2.07
N ALA A 106 5.90 -2.36 2.08
CA ALA A 106 5.95 -3.18 0.89
C ALA A 106 4.73 -4.11 0.82
N LEU A 107 4.02 -4.11 -0.31
CA LEU A 107 2.86 -4.95 -0.53
C LEU A 107 3.28 -6.23 -1.26
N PHE A 108 3.02 -7.37 -0.63
CA PHE A 108 3.31 -8.70 -1.17
C PHE A 108 2.02 -9.46 -1.43
N SER A 109 1.97 -10.24 -2.50
CA SER A 109 0.85 -11.12 -2.78
C SER A 109 0.80 -12.27 -1.76
N ASN A 110 -0.33 -12.49 -1.09
CA ASN A 110 -0.49 -13.60 -0.14
C ASN A 110 -1.00 -14.90 -0.79
N ARG A 111 -1.49 -14.79 -2.04
CA ARG A 111 -1.92 -15.89 -2.90
C ARG A 111 -1.59 -15.58 -4.36
N ARG A 112 -1.81 -16.56 -5.23
CA ARG A 112 -1.67 -16.36 -6.68
C ARG A 112 -2.70 -15.33 -7.16
N ILE A 113 -2.27 -14.37 -7.98
CA ILE A 113 -3.13 -13.34 -8.59
C ILE A 113 -3.07 -13.52 -10.09
N ASP A 114 -4.19 -13.83 -10.73
CA ASP A 114 -4.27 -13.97 -12.18
C ASP A 114 -4.27 -12.62 -12.90
N ARG A 115 -3.86 -12.65 -14.17
CA ARG A 115 -3.93 -11.48 -15.04
C ARG A 115 -5.37 -10.95 -15.09
N GLY A 116 -5.53 -9.65 -14.86
CA GLY A 116 -6.81 -8.95 -14.85
C GLY A 116 -7.53 -8.96 -13.49
N MET A 117 -7.04 -9.72 -12.50
CA MET A 117 -7.58 -9.66 -11.15
C MET A 117 -7.19 -8.34 -10.48
N GLU A 118 -8.11 -7.82 -9.68
CA GLU A 118 -7.88 -6.67 -8.81
C GLU A 118 -6.98 -7.06 -7.65
N VAL A 119 -6.02 -6.20 -7.32
CA VAL A 119 -5.22 -6.34 -6.11
C VAL A 119 -5.88 -5.54 -4.99
N ALA A 120 -5.94 -6.11 -3.78
CA ALA A 120 -6.67 -5.52 -2.67
C ALA A 120 -6.02 -5.85 -1.33
N LEU A 121 -6.05 -4.87 -0.43
CA LEU A 121 -5.62 -5.00 0.97
C LEU A 121 -6.78 -5.41 1.86
N ALA A 122 -6.48 -5.98 3.03
CA ALA A 122 -7.47 -6.09 4.09
C ALA A 122 -7.93 -4.69 4.50
N PHE A 123 -9.17 -4.55 4.98
CA PHE A 123 -9.51 -3.41 5.83
C PHE A 123 -8.65 -3.54 7.09
N CYS A 124 -7.77 -2.56 7.35
CA CYS A 124 -7.06 -2.51 8.62
C CYS A 124 -8.14 -2.24 9.68
N SER A 125 -8.39 -3.21 10.57
CA SER A 125 -9.21 -2.97 11.75
C SER A 125 -8.46 -1.97 12.63
N ALA A 126 -9.03 -0.77 12.76
CA ALA A 126 -8.59 0.26 13.69
C ALA A 126 -8.56 -0.24 15.13
#